data_AF-A0A537PUP2-F1
#
_entry.id   AF-A0A537PUP2-F1
#
_cell.length_a   1.000
_cell.length_b   1.000
_cell.length_c   1.000
_cell.angle_alpha   90.00
_cell.angle_beta   90.00
_cell.angle_gamma   90.00
#
_symmetry.space_group_name_H-M   'P 1'
#
loop_
_entity.id
_entity.type
_entity.pdbx_description
1 polymer ?
#
loop_
_entity_poly.entity_id
_entity_poly.type
_entity_poly.pdbx_seq_one_letter_code
_entity_poly.pdbx_strand_id
1 'polypeptide(L)'
;MDAGLFAQYVMNGLMLGMMYALVAVGFTLFFGVLDVIKFSHGDVLTVGAFTALATFVGLRAAGLSSHLVELAAMLVAAVLAMALLGVLIARYLVMPLRSAPALNTLLATLMLGTVLREAVRLFYPGGGNPKPFPALLPGSAVSLGHF
;
A
#
# COMPACT_ATOMS: atom_id res chain seq x y z
N MET A 1 4.09 -34.54 -1.69
CA MET A 1 4.08 -33.07 -1.53
C MET A 1 4.82 -32.82 -0.24
N ASP A 2 5.96 -32.15 -0.31
CA ASP A 2 6.81 -31.93 0.85
C ASP A 2 6.02 -31.07 1.86
N ALA A 3 6.04 -31.43 3.15
CA ALA A 3 5.28 -30.71 4.17
C ALA A 3 5.62 -29.21 4.20
N GLY A 4 6.86 -28.86 3.85
CA GLY A 4 7.30 -27.47 3.66
C GLY A 4 6.60 -26.74 2.51
N LEU A 5 6.39 -27.41 1.37
CA LEU A 5 5.66 -26.84 0.23
C LEU A 5 4.18 -26.58 0.58
N PHE A 6 3.56 -27.51 1.30
CA PHE A 6 2.19 -27.32 1.78
C PHE A 6 2.09 -26.12 2.73
N ALA A 7 2.98 -26.03 3.72
CA ALA A 7 3.03 -24.90 4.65
C ALA A 7 3.26 -23.56 3.93
N GLN A 8 4.10 -23.54 2.89
CA GLN A 8 4.33 -22.35 2.07
C GLN A 8 3.06 -21.91 1.31
N TYR A 9 2.30 -22.83 0.73
CA TYR A 9 1.04 -22.49 0.07
C TYR A 9 -0.01 -21.95 1.05
N VAL A 10 -0.10 -22.54 2.25
CA VAL A 10 -0.98 -22.03 3.32
C VAL A 10 -0.57 -20.61 3.72
N MET A 11 0.74 -20.37 3.91
CA MET A 11 1.25 -19.04 4.27
C MET A 11 1.01 -18.00 3.16
N ASN A 12 1.22 -18.37 1.90
CA ASN A 12 0.95 -17.50 0.74
C ASN A 12 -0.55 -17.18 0.64
N GLY A 13 -1.42 -18.17 0.87
CA GLY A 13 -2.87 -17.98 0.91
C GLY A 13 -3.30 -17.05 2.04
N LEU A 14 -2.73 -17.23 3.23
CA LEU A 14 -2.98 -16.36 4.39
C LEU A 14 -2.52 -14.93 4.12
N MET A 15 -1.32 -14.74 3.57
CA MET A 15 -0.79 -13.42 3.22
C MET A 15 -1.71 -12.68 2.25
N LEU A 16 -2.14 -13.34 1.16
CA LEU A 16 -3.07 -12.77 0.19
C LEU A 16 -4.45 -12.48 0.83
N GLY A 17 -4.94 -13.39 1.66
CA GLY A 17 -6.19 -13.23 2.40
C GLY A 17 -6.15 -12.03 3.34
N MET A 18 -5.06 -11.84 4.09
CA MET A 18 -4.87 -10.68 4.97
C MET A 18 -4.81 -9.38 4.18
N MET A 19 -4.15 -9.37 3.01
CA MET A 19 -4.12 -8.19 2.14
C MET A 19 -5.53 -7.81 1.66
N TYR A 20 -6.31 -8.77 1.16
CA TYR A 20 -7.68 -8.52 0.73
C TYR A 20 -8.61 -8.14 1.90
N ALA A 21 -8.45 -8.77 3.06
CA ALA A 21 -9.22 -8.45 4.26
C ALA A 21 -8.95 -7.01 4.73
N LEU A 22 -7.70 -6.56 4.74
CA LEU A 22 -7.35 -5.18 5.11
C LEU A 22 -7.95 -4.16 4.14
N VAL A 23 -7.90 -4.43 2.83
CA VAL A 23 -8.52 -3.57 1.82
C VAL A 23 -10.05 -3.53 2.00
N ALA A 24 -10.67 -4.68 2.24
CA ALA A 24 -12.11 -4.77 2.50
C ALA A 24 -12.52 -3.98 3.75
N VAL A 25 -11.78 -4.12 4.85
CA VAL A 25 -12.01 -3.35 6.10
C VAL A 25 -11.87 -1.85 5.87
N GLY A 26 -10.89 -1.43 5.06
CA GLY A 26 -10.75 -0.03 4.67
C GLY A 26 -11.98 0.48 3.91
N PHE A 27 -12.48 -0.30 2.95
CA PHE A 27 -13.66 0.04 2.17
C PHE A 27 -14.94 0.09 3.03
N THR A 28 -15.14 -0.86 3.94
CA THR A 28 -16.31 -0.87 4.84
C THR A 28 -16.30 0.30 5.83
N LEU A 29 -15.14 0.82 6.23
CA LEU A 29 -15.07 2.04 7.04
C LEU A 29 -15.57 3.28 6.28
N PHE A 30 -15.19 3.44 5.01
CA PHE A 30 -15.63 4.59 4.20
C PHE A 30 -17.12 4.54 3.87
N PHE A 31 -17.62 3.40 3.40
CA PHE A 31 -19.02 3.26 2.99
C PHE A 31 -19.96 2.96 4.17
N GLY A 32 -19.50 2.19 5.16
CA GLY A 32 -20.35 1.72 6.25
C GLY A 32 -20.45 2.67 7.45
N VAL A 33 -19.36 3.35 7.80
CA VAL A 33 -19.32 4.24 8.99
C VAL A 33 -19.34 5.70 8.59
N LEU A 34 -18.52 6.09 7.60
CA LEU A 34 -18.38 7.50 7.21
C LEU A 34 -19.43 7.95 6.19
N ASP A 35 -20.10 7.01 5.50
CA ASP A 35 -21.03 7.27 4.40
C ASP A 35 -20.43 8.19 3.31
N VAL A 36 -19.14 7.98 3.01
CA VAL A 36 -18.40 8.75 2.00
C VAL A 36 -17.91 7.81 0.90
N ILE A 37 -18.36 8.08 -0.33
CA ILE A 37 -17.87 7.39 -1.52
C ILE A 37 -16.46 7.89 -1.85
N LYS A 38 -15.45 7.07 -1.57
CA LYS A 38 -14.05 7.37 -1.86
C LYS A 38 -13.51 6.47 -2.98
N PHE A 39 -13.55 6.97 -4.22
CA PHE A 39 -13.14 6.16 -5.39
C PHE A 39 -11.61 6.04 -5.52
N SER A 40 -10.84 7.00 -4.99
CA SER A 40 -9.37 6.98 -5.00
C SER A 40 -8.72 6.01 -4.02
N HIS A 41 -9.48 5.09 -3.42
CA HIS A 41 -8.94 4.17 -2.41
C HIS A 41 -7.72 3.38 -2.93
N GLY A 42 -7.81 2.82 -4.14
CA GLY A 42 -6.69 2.10 -4.77
C GLY A 42 -5.50 3.00 -5.14
N ASP A 43 -5.76 4.24 -5.58
CA ASP A 43 -4.70 5.19 -5.92
C ASP A 43 -3.94 5.64 -4.66
N VAL A 44 -4.64 5.82 -3.55
CA VAL A 44 -4.03 6.13 -2.24
C VAL A 44 -3.16 4.95 -1.76
N LEU A 45 -3.63 3.70 -1.90
CA LEU A 45 -2.81 2.52 -1.61
C LEU A 45 -1.55 2.44 -2.48
N THR A 46 -1.67 2.85 -3.76
CA THR A 46 -0.53 2.90 -4.69
C THR A 46 0.56 3.85 -4.18
N VAL A 47 0.20 5.03 -3.66
CA VAL A 47 1.16 5.96 -3.06
C VAL A 47 1.91 5.32 -1.88
N GLY A 48 1.21 4.57 -1.02
CA GLY A 48 1.84 3.83 0.08
C GLY A 48 2.85 2.79 -0.40
N ALA A 49 2.48 1.99 -1.41
CA ALA A 49 3.36 0.98 -2.00
C ALA A 49 4.61 1.61 -2.65
N PHE A 50 4.44 2.69 -3.44
CA PHE A 50 5.56 3.39 -4.05
C PHE A 50 6.44 4.12 -3.03
N THR A 51 5.88 4.58 -1.92
CA THR A 51 6.67 5.15 -0.81
C THR A 51 7.59 4.09 -0.19
N ALA A 52 7.06 2.89 0.09
CA ALA A 52 7.87 1.78 0.57
C ALA A 52 8.98 1.41 -0.42
N LEU A 53 8.66 1.33 -1.71
CA LEU A 53 9.64 1.01 -2.76
C LEU A 53 10.71 2.10 -2.91
N ALA A 54 10.32 3.38 -2.90
CA ALA A 54 11.26 4.50 -2.94
C ALA A 54 12.19 4.48 -1.73
N THR A 55 11.67 4.17 -0.55
CA THR A 55 12.45 4.04 0.69
C THR A 55 13.48 2.92 0.57
N PHE A 56 13.09 1.76 0.05
CA PHE A 56 14.00 0.65 -0.20
C PHE A 56 15.15 1.05 -1.14
N VAL A 57 14.82 1.66 -2.28
CA VAL A 57 15.83 2.10 -3.26
C VAL A 57 16.78 3.14 -2.65
N GLY A 58 16.25 4.08 -1.86
CA GLY A 58 17.04 5.07 -1.14
C GLY A 58 18.00 4.46 -0.12
N LEU A 59 17.55 3.49 0.67
CA LEU A 59 18.40 2.78 1.64
C LEU A 59 19.52 2.00 0.96
N ARG A 60 19.21 1.31 -0.14
CA ARG A 60 20.20 0.58 -0.94
C ARG A 60 21.23 1.52 -1.56
N ALA A 61 20.80 2.67 -2.07
CA ALA A 61 21.70 3.70 -2.58
C ALA A 61 22.62 4.28 -1.48
N ALA A 62 22.14 4.34 -0.23
CA ALA A 62 22.93 4.73 0.93
C ALA A 62 23.87 3.62 1.47
N GLY A 63 23.89 2.43 0.84
CA GLY A 63 24.73 1.31 1.25
C GLY A 63 24.23 0.54 2.48
N LEU A 64 23.03 0.84 2.98
CA LEU A 64 22.41 0.05 4.05
C LEU A 64 21.78 -1.21 3.43
N SER A 65 22.24 -2.37 3.87
CA SER A 65 21.82 -3.69 3.34
C SER A 65 21.24 -4.62 4.41
N SER A 66 20.86 -4.08 5.57
CA SER A 66 20.25 -4.86 6.65
C SER A 66 18.76 -5.07 6.38
N HIS A 67 18.38 -6.33 6.13
CA HIS A 67 17.01 -6.75 5.83
C HIS A 67 15.98 -6.24 6.87
N LEU A 68 16.31 -6.31 8.16
CA LEU A 68 15.42 -5.84 9.23
C LEU A 68 15.24 -4.32 9.21
N VAL A 69 16.33 -3.58 8.93
CA VAL A 69 16.28 -2.11 8.85
C VAL A 69 15.49 -1.68 7.61
N GLU A 70 15.68 -2.35 6.48
CA GLU A 70 14.91 -2.12 5.25
C GLU A 70 13.42 -2.33 5.49
N LEU A 71 13.03 -3.48 6.06
CA LEU A 71 11.63 -3.79 6.38
C LEU A 71 11.00 -2.75 7.32
N ALA A 72 11.69 -2.42 8.42
CA ALA A 72 11.19 -1.47 9.39
C ALA A 72 11.06 -0.07 8.80
N ALA A 73 12.07 0.39 8.06
CA ALA A 73 12.06 1.71 7.44
C ALA A 73 10.98 1.82 6.35
N MET A 74 10.82 0.80 5.50
CA MET A 74 9.75 0.75 4.49
C MET A 74 8.37 0.84 5.15
N LEU A 75 8.14 0.07 6.22
CA LEU A 75 6.87 0.07 6.94
C LEU A 75 6.59 1.43 7.56
N VAL A 76 7.55 1.99 8.30
CA VAL A 76 7.40 3.29 8.97
C VAL A 76 7.18 4.41 7.95
N ALA A 77 7.97 4.45 6.87
CA ALA A 77 7.83 5.45 5.83
C ALA A 77 6.45 5.36 5.14
N ALA A 78 5.98 4.16 4.80
CA ALA A 78 4.66 3.96 4.22
C ALA A 78 3.53 4.38 5.16
N VAL A 79 3.60 3.99 6.44
CA VAL A 79 2.58 4.37 7.44
C VAL A 79 2.53 5.88 7.62
N LEU A 80 3.69 6.55 7.76
CA LEU A 80 3.76 7.99 7.91
C LEU A 80 3.23 8.75 6.69
N ALA A 81 3.62 8.32 5.48
CA ALA A 81 3.14 8.92 4.25
C ALA A 81 1.63 8.74 4.07
N MET A 82 1.09 7.56 4.38
CA MET A 82 -0.33 7.27 4.30
C MET A 82 -1.14 8.03 5.36
N ALA A 83 -0.60 8.17 6.58
CA ALA A 83 -1.21 8.98 7.63
C ALA A 83 -1.27 10.45 7.22
N LEU A 84 -0.16 11.00 6.72
CA LEU A 84 -0.10 12.38 6.24
C LEU A 84 -1.08 12.60 5.08
N LEU A 85 -1.05 11.74 4.06
CA LEU A 85 -1.94 11.83 2.90
C LEU A 85 -3.41 11.70 3.33
N GLY A 86 -3.71 10.81 4.27
CA GLY A 86 -5.04 10.65 4.85
C GLY A 86 -5.54 11.92 5.53
N VAL A 87 -4.70 12.57 6.35
CA VAL A 87 -5.00 13.85 7.00
C VAL A 87 -5.23 14.96 5.98
N LEU A 88 -4.40 15.05 4.93
CA LEU A 88 -4.55 16.04 3.86
C LEU A 88 -5.87 15.84 3.10
N ILE A 89 -6.20 14.60 2.72
CA ILE A 89 -7.46 14.30 2.04
C ILE A 89 -8.66 14.62 2.93
N ALA A 90 -8.59 14.25 4.21
CA ALA A 90 -9.66 14.54 5.16
C ALA A 90 -9.87 16.05 5.29
N ARG A 91 -8.79 16.82 5.46
CA ARG A 91 -8.84 18.26 5.71
C ARG A 91 -9.24 19.09 4.51
N TYR A 92 -8.69 18.78 3.34
CA TYR A 92 -8.83 19.64 2.16
C TYR A 92 -9.89 19.16 1.18
N LEU A 93 -10.29 17.88 1.23
CA LEU A 93 -11.25 17.32 0.28
C LEU A 93 -12.55 16.89 0.97
N VAL A 94 -12.45 16.05 2.01
CA VAL A 94 -13.63 15.41 2.60
C VAL A 94 -14.39 16.36 3.52
N MET A 95 -13.73 17.00 4.49
CA MET A 95 -14.40 17.88 5.45
C MET A 95 -15.10 19.08 4.79
N PRO A 96 -14.51 19.76 3.78
CA PRO A 96 -15.18 20.86 3.08
C PRO A 96 -16.38 20.42 2.24
N LEU A 97 -16.37 19.19 1.72
CA LEU A 97 -17.44 18.66 0.86
C LEU A 97 -18.51 17.87 1.63
N ARG A 98 -18.40 17.79 2.96
CA ARG A 98 -19.33 16.99 3.79
C ARG A 98 -20.79 17.42 3.67
N SER A 99 -21.05 18.72 3.48
CA SER A 99 -22.40 19.26 3.30
C SER A 99 -22.85 19.33 1.84
N ALA A 100 -21.99 18.94 0.90
CA ALA A 100 -22.31 18.92 -0.52
C ALA A 100 -22.98 17.58 -0.92
N PRO A 101 -23.66 17.52 -2.07
CA PRO A 101 -24.18 16.26 -2.60
C PRO A 101 -23.08 15.19 -2.74
N ALA A 102 -23.40 13.93 -2.45
CA ALA A 102 -22.44 12.82 -2.49
C ALA A 102 -21.70 12.68 -3.83
N LEU A 103 -22.36 13.07 -4.94
CA LEU A 103 -21.76 13.11 -6.27
C LEU A 103 -20.51 14.01 -6.32
N ASN A 104 -20.50 15.14 -5.61
CA ASN A 104 -19.37 16.06 -5.62
C ASN A 104 -18.15 15.41 -4.95
N THR A 105 -18.35 14.71 -3.84
CA THR A 105 -17.28 13.97 -3.15
C THR A 105 -16.77 12.81 -4.00
N LEU A 106 -17.66 12.10 -4.70
CA LEU A 106 -17.29 11.06 -5.65
C LEU A 106 -16.40 11.62 -6.77
N LEU A 107 -16.83 12.70 -7.44
CA LEU A 107 -16.06 13.32 -8.53
C LEU A 107 -14.72 13.88 -8.03
N ALA A 108 -14.70 14.55 -6.88
CA ALA A 108 -13.47 15.06 -6.29
C ALA A 108 -12.48 13.93 -5.95
N THR A 109 -12.97 12.82 -5.39
CA THR A 109 -12.11 11.67 -5.07
C THR A 109 -11.63 10.95 -6.33
N LEU A 110 -12.42 10.86 -7.39
CA LEU A 110 -11.97 10.37 -8.70
C LEU A 110 -10.82 11.23 -9.24
N MET A 111 -11.00 12.55 -9.29
CA MET A 111 -9.97 13.47 -9.77
C MET A 111 -8.70 13.38 -8.94
N LEU A 112 -8.82 13.29 -7.61
CA LEU A 112 -7.68 13.05 -6.73
C LEU A 112 -6.96 11.75 -7.10
N GLY A 113 -7.70 10.66 -7.33
CA GLY A 113 -7.12 9.37 -7.73
C GLY A 113 -6.31 9.49 -9.02
N THR A 114 -6.86 10.16 -10.03
CA THR A 114 -6.15 10.45 -11.28
C THR A 114 -4.89 11.27 -11.06
N VAL A 115 -4.96 12.33 -10.24
CA VAL A 115 -3.79 13.17 -9.91
C VAL A 115 -2.71 12.35 -9.21
N LEU A 116 -3.06 11.52 -8.23
CA LEU A 116 -2.10 10.67 -7.52
C LEU A 116 -1.44 9.65 -8.46
N ARG A 117 -2.25 9.02 -9.31
CA ARG A 117 -1.77 8.05 -10.30
C ARG A 117 -0.81 8.68 -11.31
N GLU A 118 -1.19 9.81 -11.87
CA GLU A 118 -0.35 10.53 -12.84
C GLU A 118 0.89 11.13 -12.17
N ALA A 119 0.80 11.56 -10.91
CA ALA A 119 1.97 11.98 -10.15
C ALA A 119 2.98 10.83 -10.00
N VAL A 120 2.53 9.62 -9.64
CA VAL A 120 3.43 8.45 -9.58
C VAL A 120 4.03 8.16 -10.95
N ARG A 121 3.23 8.21 -12.02
CA ARG A 121 3.69 7.95 -13.39
C ARG A 121 4.74 8.96 -13.87
N LEU A 122 4.60 10.24 -13.51
CA LEU A 122 5.48 11.32 -13.94
C LEU A 122 6.75 11.41 -13.09
N PHE A 123 6.63 11.29 -11.77
CA PHE A 123 7.75 11.52 -10.85
C PHE A 123 8.53 10.26 -10.51
N TYR A 124 7.94 9.06 -10.62
CA TYR A 124 8.65 7.81 -10.34
C TYR A 124 9.23 7.19 -11.62
N PRO A 125 10.51 6.77 -11.65
CA PRO A 125 11.13 6.15 -12.84
C PRO A 125 10.38 4.91 -13.32
N GLY A 126 9.72 5.04 -14.47
CA GLY A 126 8.87 3.98 -15.04
C GLY A 126 7.66 3.65 -14.17
N GLY A 127 7.10 4.62 -13.46
CA GLY A 127 5.94 4.46 -12.57
C GLY A 127 4.64 4.02 -13.25
N GLY A 128 4.59 4.09 -14.59
CA GLY A 128 3.48 3.52 -15.38
C GLY A 128 3.53 2.00 -15.57
N ASN A 129 4.65 1.36 -15.23
CA ASN A 129 4.83 -0.09 -15.36
C ASN A 129 4.72 -0.78 -13.99
N PRO A 130 4.19 -2.02 -13.92
CA PRO A 130 4.24 -2.82 -12.71
C PRO A 130 5.68 -2.96 -12.20
N LYS A 131 5.89 -2.68 -10.91
CA LYS A 131 7.20 -2.82 -10.25
C LYS A 131 7.17 -4.03 -9.32
N PRO A 132 8.08 -5.01 -9.49
CA PRO A 132 8.21 -6.08 -8.52
C PRO A 132 8.73 -5.52 -7.20
N PHE A 133 8.18 -6.00 -6.08
CA PHE A 133 8.77 -5.70 -4.78
C PHE A 133 10.05 -6.51 -4.60
N PRO A 134 11.09 -5.92 -3.99
CA PRO A 134 12.35 -6.60 -3.72
C PRO A 134 12.16 -7.76 -2.74
N ALA A 135 13.00 -8.80 -2.87
CA ALA A 135 13.05 -9.88 -1.89
C ALA A 135 13.73 -9.40 -0.61
N LEU A 136 12.92 -9.14 0.43
CA LEU A 136 13.39 -8.60 1.72
C LEU A 136 13.83 -9.69 2.70
N LEU A 137 13.41 -10.93 2.47
CA LEU A 137 13.78 -12.07 3.30
C LEU A 137 14.70 -13.02 2.53
N PRO A 138 15.67 -13.68 3.20
CA PRO A 138 16.48 -14.71 2.58
C PRO A 138 15.57 -15.80 2.01
N GLY A 139 15.83 -16.21 0.76
CA GLY A 139 15.11 -17.33 0.13
C GLY A 139 15.45 -18.71 0.71
N SER A 140 16.27 -18.77 1.77
CA SER A 140 16.59 -20.00 2.47
C SER A 140 15.36 -20.48 3.23
N ALA A 141 14.75 -21.56 2.75
CA ALA A 141 13.76 -22.29 3.53
C ALA A 141 14.43 -22.77 4.83
N VAL A 142 13.83 -22.43 5.98
CA VAL A 142 14.22 -23.05 7.24
C VAL A 142 13.75 -24.50 7.17
N SER A 143 14.67 -25.43 6.90
CA SER A 143 14.40 -26.87 6.92
C SER A 143 14.09 -27.26 8.36
N LEU A 144 12.79 -27.37 8.66
CA LEU A 144 12.31 -27.94 9.91
C LEU A 144 12.33 -29.46 9.77
N GLY A 145 13.52 -30.04 9.97
CA GLY A 145 13.75 -31.49 9.92
C GLY A 145 14.27 -32.00 8.58
N HIS A 146 15.09 -33.05 8.65
CA HIS A 146 15.57 -33.83 7.51
C HIS A 146 14.48 -34.81 7.05
N PHE A 147 13.54 -34.37 6.24
CA PHE A 147 12.64 -35.26 5.50
C PHE A 147 12.41 -34.71 4.10
#